data_AF-A0A919SBH1-F1
#
_entry.id   AF-A0A919SBH1-F1
#
_cell.length_a   1.000
_cell.length_b   1.000
_cell.length_c   1.000
_cell.angle_alpha   90.00
_cell.angle_beta   90.00
_cell.angle_gamma   90.00
#
_symmetry.space_group_name_H-M   'P 1'
#
loop_
_entity.id
_entity.type
_entity.pdbx_description
1 polymer ?
#
loop_
_entity_poly.entity_id
_entity_poly.type
_entity_poly.pdbx_seq_one_letter_code
_entity_poly.pdbx_strand_id
1 'polypeptide(L)'
;MRDPATELRLVVGKLALLLAFVYVLVLVAALVGVAKGEGIPFVGYVVLLLPALPFVMSSREAVRLHRAGDVDQARTSLKRCAMYAGLGLVLLIVVGMALDGMS
;
A
#
# COMPACT_ATOMS: atom_id res chain seq x y z
N MET A 1 22.86 -19.36 -11.14
CA MET A 1 21.51 -18.85 -11.45
C MET A 1 20.79 -18.67 -10.13
N ARG A 2 20.23 -17.48 -9.84
CA ARG A 2 19.43 -17.28 -8.62
C ARG A 2 18.14 -18.09 -8.75
N ASP A 3 17.75 -18.76 -7.67
CA ASP A 3 16.54 -19.57 -7.63
C ASP A 3 15.31 -18.69 -7.98
N PRO A 4 14.47 -19.06 -8.96
CA PRO A 4 13.34 -18.23 -9.44
C PRO A 4 12.36 -17.85 -8.32
N ALA A 5 12.24 -18.68 -7.28
CA ALA A 5 11.44 -18.36 -6.09
C ALA A 5 11.99 -17.13 -5.32
N THR A 6 13.29 -16.90 -5.37
CA THR A 6 13.95 -15.77 -4.70
C THR A 6 13.78 -14.48 -5.50
N GLU A 7 13.82 -14.55 -6.83
CA GLU A 7 13.54 -13.38 -7.67
C GLU A 7 12.09 -12.91 -7.53
N LEU A 8 11.13 -13.85 -7.56
CA LEU A 8 9.72 -13.52 -7.35
C LEU A 8 9.48 -12.83 -6.00
N ARG A 9 10.19 -13.25 -4.94
CA ARG A 9 10.13 -12.61 -3.62
C ARG A 9 10.57 -11.16 -3.63
N LEU A 10 11.68 -10.88 -4.31
CA LEU A 10 12.21 -9.53 -4.41
C LEU A 10 11.29 -8.62 -5.24
N VAL A 11 10.70 -9.14 -6.32
CA VAL A 11 9.76 -8.40 -7.16
C VAL A 11 8.49 -8.04 -6.37
N VAL A 12 7.91 -9.00 -5.65
CA VAL A 12 6.69 -8.75 -4.84
C VAL A 12 6.96 -7.75 -3.72
N GLY A 13 8.10 -7.84 -3.04
CA GLY A 13 8.49 -6.86 -2.03
C GLY A 13 8.67 -5.45 -2.62
N LYS A 14 9.31 -5.33 -3.80
CA LYS A 14 9.43 -4.05 -4.51
C LYS A 14 8.09 -3.49 -4.94
N LEU A 15 7.19 -4.33 -5.44
CA LEU A 15 5.85 -3.93 -5.84
C LEU A 15 5.04 -3.41 -4.65
N ALA A 16 5.11 -4.10 -3.50
CA ALA A 16 4.45 -3.66 -2.27
C ALA A 16 4.96 -2.29 -1.79
N LEU A 17 6.27 -2.06 -1.85
CA LEU A 17 6.87 -0.76 -1.53
C LEU A 17 6.45 0.33 -2.54
N LEU A 18 6.39 0.00 -3.83
CA LEU A 18 5.92 0.91 -4.87
C LEU A 18 4.45 1.30 -4.63
N LEU A 19 3.60 0.34 -4.28
CA LEU A 19 2.20 0.58 -3.94
C LEU A 19 2.04 1.47 -2.70
N ALA A 20 2.84 1.22 -1.66
CA ALA A 20 2.87 2.09 -0.49
C ALA A 20 3.35 3.51 -0.83
N PHE A 21 4.32 3.64 -1.73
CA PHE A 21 4.80 4.93 -2.22
C PHE A 21 3.71 5.68 -3.00
N VAL A 22 2.97 4.99 -3.87
CA VAL A 22 1.80 5.57 -4.57
C VAL A 22 0.77 6.09 -3.58
N TYR A 23 0.49 5.35 -2.50
CA TYR A 23 -0.41 5.83 -1.45
C TYR A 23 0.10 7.12 -0.78
N VAL A 24 1.41 7.22 -0.50
CA VAL A 24 2.01 8.45 0.03
C VAL A 24 1.86 9.62 -0.95
N LEU A 25 2.03 9.39 -2.26
CA LEU A 25 1.79 10.43 -3.26
C LEU A 25 0.34 10.92 -3.26
N VAL A 26 -0.63 10.01 -3.11
CA VAL A 26 -2.06 10.37 -2.99
C VAL A 26 -2.31 11.22 -1.74
N LEU A 27 -1.71 10.87 -0.60
CA LEU A 27 -1.79 11.68 0.62
C LEU A 27 -1.20 13.09 0.42
N VAL A 28 -0.06 13.19 -0.26
CA VAL A 28 0.54 14.49 -0.59
C VAL A 28 -0.34 15.29 -1.54
N ALA A 29 -0.91 14.67 -2.57
CA ALA A 29 -1.83 15.33 -3.49
C ALA A 29 -3.08 15.86 -2.76
N ALA A 30 -3.64 15.06 -1.84
CA ALA A 30 -4.76 15.50 -1.00
C ALA A 30 -4.38 16.71 -0.13
N LEU A 31 -3.21 16.68 0.54
CA LEU A 31 -2.68 17.82 1.31
C LEU A 31 -2.50 19.09 0.47
N VAL A 32 -1.99 18.95 -0.76
CA VAL A 32 -1.84 20.06 -1.70
C VAL A 32 -3.21 20.62 -2.12
N GLY A 33 -4.22 19.78 -2.34
CA GLY A 33 -5.61 20.21 -2.58
C GLY A 33 -6.15 21.04 -1.42
N VAL A 34 -5.95 20.58 -0.18
CA VAL A 34 -6.34 21.36 1.04
C VAL A 34 -5.66 22.72 1.06
N ALA A 35 -4.35 22.77 0.80
CA ALA A 35 -3.58 24.01 0.80
C ALA A 35 -4.05 24.98 -0.31
N LYS A 36 -4.60 24.46 -1.40
CA LYS A 36 -5.22 25.24 -2.49
C LYS A 36 -6.66 25.68 -2.20
N GLY A 37 -7.23 25.27 -1.08
CA GLY A 37 -8.60 25.60 -0.70
C GLY A 37 -9.66 24.67 -1.28
N GLU A 38 -9.26 23.54 -1.88
CA GLU A 38 -10.19 22.47 -2.23
C GLU A 38 -10.65 21.80 -0.92
N GLY A 39 -11.85 22.17 -0.47
CA GLY A 39 -12.43 21.70 0.78
C GLY A 39 -12.91 20.26 0.64
N ILE A 40 -12.04 19.28 0.95
CA ILE A 40 -12.50 17.91 1.16
C ILE A 40 -13.28 17.90 2.48
N PRO A 41 -14.54 17.44 2.53
CA PRO A 41 -15.29 17.33 3.77
C PRO A 41 -14.53 16.45 4.78
N PHE A 42 -14.67 16.71 6.08
CA PHE A 42 -13.90 16.02 7.15
C PHE A 42 -13.94 14.48 7.03
N VAL A 43 -15.09 13.94 6.62
CA VAL A 43 -15.29 12.51 6.36
C VAL A 43 -14.34 11.99 5.28
N GLY A 44 -14.06 12.77 4.25
CA GLY A 44 -13.15 12.40 3.18
C GLY A 44 -11.72 12.17 3.65
N TYR A 45 -11.21 12.92 4.63
CA TYR A 45 -9.88 12.67 5.22
C TYR A 45 -9.83 11.38 6.02
N VAL A 46 -10.89 11.08 6.79
CA VAL A 46 -10.97 9.82 7.55
C VAL A 46 -11.01 8.62 6.59
N VAL A 47 -11.77 8.76 5.51
CA VAL A 47 -11.86 7.75 4.44
C VAL A 47 -10.54 7.61 3.68
N LEU A 48 -9.78 8.70 3.48
CA LEU A 48 -8.44 8.66 2.89
C LEU A 48 -7.40 7.94 3.75
N LEU A 49 -7.59 7.87 5.07
CA LEU A 49 -6.67 7.20 6.00
C LEU A 49 -6.89 5.68 6.10
N LEU A 50 -8.06 5.18 5.70
CA LEU A 50 -8.40 3.74 5.75
C LEU A 50 -7.39 2.83 5.01
N PRO A 51 -6.88 3.18 3.81
CA PRO A 51 -5.87 2.38 3.11
C PRO A 51 -4.48 2.43 3.79
N ALA A 52 -4.22 3.37 4.72
CA ALA A 52 -2.93 3.46 5.39
C ALA A 52 -2.59 2.17 6.17
N LEU A 53 -3.58 1.60 6.86
CA LEU A 53 -3.40 0.39 7.68
C LEU A 53 -2.89 -0.80 6.85
N PRO A 54 -3.54 -1.21 5.74
CA PRO A 54 -3.03 -2.30 4.91
C PRO A 54 -1.70 -1.96 4.23
N PHE A 55 -1.44 -0.71 3.83
CA PHE A 55 -0.13 -0.36 3.24
C PHE A 55 1.02 -0.39 4.26
N VAL A 56 0.79 0.01 5.51
CA VAL A 56 1.79 -0.11 6.60
C VAL A 56 2.08 -1.58 6.90
N MET A 57 1.03 -2.42 7.00
CA MET A 57 1.20 -3.85 7.22
C MET A 57 1.93 -4.54 6.06
N SER A 58 1.59 -4.17 4.82
CA SER A 58 2.27 -4.63 3.61
C SER A 58 3.76 -4.26 3.61
N SER A 59 4.08 -3.00 3.92
CA SER A 59 5.47 -2.51 3.99
C SER A 59 6.27 -3.24 5.07
N ARG A 60 5.68 -3.48 6.24
CA ARG A 60 6.32 -4.21 7.34
C ARG A 60 6.62 -5.66 6.95
N GLU A 61 5.71 -6.32 6.26
CA GLU A 61 5.92 -7.69 5.74
C GLU A 61 6.92 -7.72 4.58
N ALA A 62 6.96 -6.71 3.72
CA ALA A 62 7.99 -6.57 2.68
C ALA A 62 9.40 -6.43 3.27
N VAL A 63 9.56 -5.64 4.35
CA VAL A 63 10.84 -5.51 5.06
C VAL A 63 11.23 -6.81 5.76
N ARG A 64 10.27 -7.52 6.37
CA ARG A 64 10.49 -8.85 6.95
C ARG A 64 10.93 -9.87 5.89
N LEU A 65 10.31 -9.85 4.72
CA LEU A 65 10.67 -10.70 3.58
C LEU A 65 12.13 -10.48 3.13
N HIS A 66 12.63 -9.24 3.22
CA HIS A 66 14.01 -8.91 2.88
C HIS A 66 15.03 -9.35 3.95
N ARG A 67 14.59 -9.45 5.22
CA ARG A 67 15.44 -9.88 6.34
C ARG A 67 15.39 -11.39 6.61
N ALA A 68 14.36 -12.09 6.15
CA ALA A 68 14.19 -13.52 6.41
C ALA A 68 15.21 -14.35 5.60
N GLY A 69 16.12 -15.02 6.31
CA GLY A 69 17.06 -15.99 5.72
C GLY A 69 16.44 -17.37 5.47
N ASP A 70 15.23 -17.61 5.97
CA ASP A 70 14.56 -18.92 5.94
C ASP A 70 13.41 -18.96 4.91
N VAL A 71 13.37 -20.04 4.13
CA VAL A 71 12.55 -20.15 2.91
C VAL A 71 11.06 -20.27 3.24
N ASP A 72 10.70 -20.91 4.36
CA ASP A 72 9.30 -21.08 4.75
C ASP A 72 8.70 -19.81 5.36
N GLN A 73 9.46 -19.07 6.17
CA GLN A 73 9.04 -17.75 6.66
C GLN A 73 8.86 -16.76 5.51
N ALA A 74 9.73 -16.82 4.50
CA ALA A 74 9.64 -15.95 3.34
C ALA A 74 8.41 -16.24 2.47
N ARG A 75 7.99 -17.50 2.30
CA ARG A 75 6.73 -17.83 1.57
C ARG A 75 5.50 -17.26 2.27
N THR A 76 5.45 -17.39 3.60
CA THR A 76 4.31 -16.94 4.41
C THR A 76 4.21 -15.42 4.42
N SER A 77 5.35 -14.74 4.58
CA SER A 77 5.45 -13.28 4.54
C SER A 77 5.10 -12.71 3.16
N LEU A 78 5.46 -13.42 2.08
CA LEU A 78 5.12 -13.02 0.72
C LEU A 78 3.61 -13.06 0.47
N LYS A 79 2.93 -14.13 0.90
CA LYS A 79 1.47 -14.25 0.75
C LYS A 79 0.74 -13.15 1.52
N ARG A 80 1.18 -12.86 2.75
CA ARG A 80 0.63 -11.77 3.58
C ARG A 80 0.90 -10.40 2.97
N CYS A 81 2.12 -10.14 2.52
CA CYS A 81 2.51 -8.90 1.85
C CYS A 81 1.65 -8.64 0.61
N ALA A 82 1.53 -9.62 -0.29
CA ALA A 82 0.68 -9.50 -1.48
C ALA A 82 -0.80 -9.29 -1.12
N MET A 83 -1.30 -9.98 -0.09
CA MET A 83 -2.68 -9.83 0.37
C MET A 83 -2.95 -8.43 0.93
N TYR A 84 -2.08 -7.90 1.78
CA TYR A 84 -2.21 -6.53 2.31
C TYR A 84 -2.01 -5.47 1.24
N ALA A 85 -1.08 -5.66 0.30
CA ALA A 85 -0.88 -4.76 -0.84
C ALA A 85 -2.13 -4.70 -1.74
N GLY A 86 -2.70 -5.87 -2.06
CA GLY A 86 -3.94 -5.95 -2.83
C GLY A 86 -5.13 -5.32 -2.09
N LEU A 87 -5.25 -5.58 -0.79
CA LEU A 87 -6.31 -5.00 0.04
C LEU A 87 -6.18 -3.47 0.13
N GLY A 88 -4.97 -2.96 0.30
CA GLY A 88 -4.68 -1.52 0.28
C GLY A 88 -4.98 -0.87 -1.07
N LEU A 89 -4.65 -1.53 -2.18
CA LEU A 89 -4.99 -1.06 -3.53
C LEU A 89 -6.51 -0.98 -3.73
N VAL A 90 -7.24 -2.06 -3.39
CA VAL A 90 -8.70 -2.10 -3.54
C VAL A 90 -9.34 -1.00 -2.68
N LEU A 91 -8.91 -0.85 -1.44
CA LEU A 91 -9.38 0.24 -0.58
C LEU A 91 -9.07 1.61 -1.18
N LEU A 92 -7.87 1.82 -1.73
CA LEU A 92 -7.51 3.08 -2.35
C LEU A 92 -8.42 3.44 -3.53
N ILE A 93 -8.77 2.46 -4.38
CA ILE A 93 -9.69 2.64 -5.51
C ILE A 93 -11.09 2.98 -5.00
N VAL A 94 -11.61 2.21 -4.04
CA VAL A 94 -12.95 2.43 -3.47
C VAL A 94 -13.05 3.81 -2.81
N VAL A 95 -12.02 4.20 -2.06
CA VAL A 95 -11.91 5.53 -1.44
C VAL A 95 -11.87 6.63 -2.50
N GLY A 96 -11.08 6.45 -3.56
CA GLY A 96 -11.00 7.39 -4.68
C GLY A 96 -12.37 7.60 -5.33
N MET A 97 -13.09 6.51 -5.64
CA MET A 97 -14.45 6.59 -6.19
C MET A 97 -15.45 7.24 -5.23
N ALA A 98 -15.35 6.95 -3.93
CA ALA A 98 -16.22 7.54 -2.92
C ALA A 98 -16.00 9.05 -2.79
N LEU A 99 -14.74 9.51 -2.82
CA LEU A 99 -14.40 10.93 -2.78
C LEU A 99 -14.81 11.67 -4.05
N ASP A 100 -14.64 11.04 -5.21
CA ASP A 100 -15.07 11.59 -6.51
C ASP A 100 -16.60 11.73 -6.57
N GLY A 101 -17.35 10.73 -6.08
CA GLY A 101 -18.80 10.82 -5.97
C GLY A 101 -19.33 11.77 -4.88
N MET A 102 -18.46 12.29 -4.02
CA MET A 102 -18.79 13.31 -3.01
C MET A 102 -18.44 14.74 -3.45
N SER A 103 -17.71 14.89 -4.55
CA SER A 103 -17.29 16.17 -5.14
C SER A 103 -18.34 16.68 -6.13
#